data_AF-D2YCE0-F1
#
_entry.id   AF-D2YCE0-F1
#
_cell.length_a   1.000
_cell.length_b   1.000
_cell.length_c   1.000
_cell.angle_alpha   90.00
_cell.angle_beta   90.00
_cell.angle_gamma   90.00
#
_symmetry.space_group_name_H-M   'P 1'
#
loop_
_entity.id
_entity.type
_entity.pdbx_description
1 polymer ?
#
loop_
_entity_poly.entity_id
_entity_poly.type
_entity_poly.pdbx_seq_one_letter_code
_entity_poly.pdbx_strand_id
1 'polypeptide(L)'
;MKLLHLQLFWYEKHHTLLELEALPQLSPMQQQELEEWTKTRRKILSYEVHQHSWIKVNADGFSSLLTFKPNGTLIEQDMFSDKALHGLWKVMDGFLFVKVISGEFIVEYQIVGHRANNVHGGVEYINGRVSTYSKFAQLASKE
;
A
#
# COMPACT_ATOMS: atom_id res chain seq x y z
N MET A 1 -4.23 -5.94 -16.82
CA MET A 1 -3.24 -6.11 -15.73
C MET A 1 -2.65 -4.76 -15.40
N LYS A 2 -2.58 -4.35 -14.12
CA LYS A 2 -2.04 -3.03 -13.76
C LYS A 2 -0.56 -3.15 -13.40
N LEU A 3 0.25 -2.14 -13.75
CA LEU A 3 1.69 -2.11 -13.48
C LEU A 3 2.01 -2.30 -11.98
N LEU A 4 1.16 -1.76 -11.09
CA LEU A 4 1.28 -1.96 -9.64
C LEU A 4 1.25 -3.44 -9.21
N HIS A 5 0.42 -4.27 -9.85
CA HIS A 5 0.41 -5.71 -9.54
C HIS A 5 1.74 -6.36 -9.92
N LEU A 6 2.29 -6.03 -11.08
CA LEU A 6 3.57 -6.55 -11.53
C LEU A 6 4.71 -6.09 -10.60
N GLN A 7 4.71 -4.82 -10.20
CA GLN A 7 5.70 -4.26 -9.28
C GLN A 7 5.70 -4.98 -7.92
N LEU A 8 4.52 -5.17 -7.32
CA LEU A 8 4.38 -5.87 -6.03
C LEU A 8 4.73 -7.35 -6.15
N PHE A 9 4.28 -8.03 -7.21
CA PHE A 9 4.66 -9.41 -7.48
C PHE A 9 6.18 -9.57 -7.61
N TRP A 10 6.83 -8.67 -8.35
CA TRP A 10 8.27 -8.70 -8.57
C TRP A 10 9.03 -8.54 -7.25
N TYR A 11 8.62 -7.58 -6.42
CA TYR A 11 9.21 -7.39 -5.10
C TYR A 11 9.00 -8.61 -4.19
N GLU A 12 7.79 -9.15 -4.11
CA GLU A 12 7.50 -10.28 -3.22
C GLU A 12 8.23 -11.56 -3.64
N LYS A 13 8.58 -11.71 -4.92
CA LYS A 13 9.30 -12.86 -5.44
C LYS A 13 10.83 -12.70 -5.39
N HIS A 14 11.32 -11.50 -5.70
CA HIS A 14 12.74 -11.25 -5.95
C HIS A 14 13.39 -10.31 -4.92
N HIS A 15 12.61 -9.71 -4.02
CA HIS A 15 13.05 -8.72 -3.03
C HIS A 15 13.75 -7.49 -3.65
N THR A 16 13.44 -7.20 -4.92
CA THR A 16 13.91 -6.01 -5.63
C THR A 16 12.71 -5.15 -5.98
N LEU A 17 12.69 -3.93 -5.46
CA LEU A 17 11.63 -2.98 -5.77
C LEU A 17 12.07 -2.13 -6.97
N LEU A 18 11.29 -2.13 -8.04
CA LEU A 18 11.60 -1.45 -9.29
C LEU A 18 10.63 -0.30 -9.54
N GLU A 19 11.12 0.74 -10.20
CA GLU A 19 10.27 1.77 -10.83
C GLU A 19 9.34 1.15 -11.88
N LEU A 20 8.19 1.77 -12.13
CA LEU A 20 7.18 1.23 -13.04
C LEU A 20 7.72 1.09 -14.48
N GLU A 21 8.59 2.02 -14.89
CA GLU A 21 9.24 2.06 -16.21
C GLU A 21 10.35 1.02 -16.35
N ALA A 22 10.87 0.51 -15.23
CA ALA A 22 11.94 -0.48 -15.18
C ALA A 22 11.40 -1.92 -15.02
N LEU A 23 10.08 -2.11 -14.98
CA LEU A 23 9.48 -3.44 -14.84
C LEU A 23 9.80 -4.31 -16.06
N PRO A 24 10.24 -5.57 -15.84
CA PRO A 24 10.65 -6.43 -16.93
C PRO A 24 9.44 -6.96 -17.70
N GLN A 25 9.68 -7.32 -18.96
CA GLN A 25 8.77 -8.20 -19.67
C GLN A 25 8.86 -9.61 -19.09
N LEU A 26 7.71 -10.20 -18.79
CA LEU A 26 7.64 -11.53 -18.20
C LEU A 26 7.77 -12.62 -19.26
N SER A 27 8.48 -13.70 -18.93
CA SER A 27 8.38 -14.96 -19.68
C SER A 27 6.98 -15.58 -19.49
N PRO A 28 6.55 -16.51 -20.37
CA PRO A 28 5.24 -17.17 -20.24
C PRO A 28 5.02 -17.84 -18.87
N MET A 29 6.07 -18.44 -18.30
CA MET A 29 6.02 -19.05 -16.97
C MET A 29 5.80 -17.99 -15.87
N GLN A 30 6.53 -16.86 -15.93
CA GLN A 30 6.36 -15.77 -14.96
C GLN A 30 5.00 -15.10 -15.09
N GLN A 31 4.43 -15.05 -16.29
CA GLN A 31 3.09 -14.52 -16.50
C GLN A 31 2.04 -15.40 -15.84
N GLN A 32 2.16 -16.73 -15.94
CA GLN A 32 1.28 -17.67 -15.24
C GLN A 32 1.38 -17.51 -13.70
N GLU A 33 2.60 -17.36 -13.17
CA GLU A 33 2.79 -17.12 -11.73
C GLU A 33 2.16 -15.79 -11.27
N LEU A 34 2.29 -14.73 -12.07
CA LEU A 34 1.65 -13.45 -11.78
C LEU A 34 0.11 -13.56 -11.82
N GLU A 35 -0.44 -14.37 -12.72
CA GLU A 35 -1.88 -14.64 -12.77
C GLU A 35 -2.35 -15.36 -11.51
N GLU A 36 -1.64 -16.39 -11.05
CA GLU A 36 -1.94 -17.08 -9.79
C GLU A 36 -1.80 -16.14 -8.58
N TRP A 37 -0.73 -15.34 -8.54
CA TRP A 37 -0.54 -14.32 -7.51
C TRP A 37 -1.70 -13.33 -7.50
N THR A 38 -2.19 -12.88 -8.66
CA THR A 38 -3.29 -11.93 -8.76
C THR A 38 -4.60 -12.49 -8.19
N LYS A 39 -4.84 -13.81 -8.27
CA LYS A 39 -6.03 -14.46 -7.68
C LYS A 39 -6.08 -14.39 -6.15
N THR A 40 -4.92 -14.19 -5.51
CA THR A 40 -4.81 -13.99 -4.05
C THR A 40 -5.05 -12.53 -3.64
N ARG A 41 -5.16 -11.61 -4.60
CA ARG A 41 -5.47 -10.19 -4.36
C ARG A 41 -6.97 -9.93 -4.41
N ARG A 42 -7.39 -8.86 -3.74
CA ARG A 42 -8.78 -8.39 -3.74
C ARG A 42 -8.85 -6.90 -3.96
N LYS A 43 -10.00 -6.45 -4.44
CA LYS A 43 -10.34 -5.02 -4.46
C LYS A 43 -10.57 -4.55 -3.03
N ILE A 44 -9.99 -3.41 -2.69
CA ILE A 44 -10.33 -2.62 -1.51
C ILE A 44 -11.55 -1.76 -1.88
N LEU A 45 -12.54 -1.68 -1.00
CA LEU A 45 -13.74 -0.87 -1.15
C LEU A 45 -13.59 0.41 -0.32
N SER A 46 -14.16 1.52 -0.78
CA SER A 46 -13.99 2.80 -0.08
C SER A 46 -14.54 2.77 1.35
N TYR A 47 -15.66 2.07 1.59
CA TYR A 47 -16.31 2.07 2.90
C TYR A 47 -15.51 1.31 3.96
N GLU A 48 -14.80 0.23 3.60
CA GLU A 48 -14.02 -0.56 4.56
C GLU A 48 -12.77 0.19 5.03
N VAL A 49 -12.23 1.10 4.21
CA VAL A 49 -11.00 1.83 4.53
C VAL A 49 -11.18 2.71 5.77
N HIS A 50 -12.31 3.41 5.89
CA HIS A 50 -12.57 4.35 6.98
C HIS A 50 -13.38 3.77 8.13
N GLN A 51 -13.65 2.45 8.14
CA GLN A 51 -14.33 1.78 9.26
C GLN A 51 -13.36 1.50 10.42
N HIS A 52 -12.08 1.28 10.09
CA HIS A 52 -11.05 0.94 11.06
C HIS A 52 -9.81 1.79 10.83
N SER A 53 -9.01 1.96 11.89
CA SER A 53 -7.64 2.44 11.72
C SER A 53 -6.76 1.30 11.21
N TRP A 54 -5.69 1.64 10.49
CA TRP A 54 -4.78 0.67 9.90
C TRP A 54 -3.40 0.84 10.51
N ILE A 55 -2.65 -0.24 10.63
CA ILE A 55 -1.21 -0.19 10.87
C ILE A 55 -0.50 -0.25 9.51
N LYS A 56 0.53 0.58 9.34
CA LYS A 56 1.56 0.45 8.31
C LYS A 56 2.86 -0.01 8.97
N VAL A 57 3.57 -0.94 8.34
CA VAL A 57 4.97 -1.26 8.67
C VAL A 57 5.75 -1.35 7.36
N ASN A 58 6.88 -0.65 7.24
CA ASN A 58 7.77 -0.78 6.08
C ASN A 58 8.93 -1.76 6.33
N ALA A 59 9.67 -2.10 5.27
CA ALA A 59 10.79 -3.04 5.34
C ALA A 59 11.92 -2.60 6.30
N ASP A 60 12.03 -1.29 6.55
CA ASP A 60 13.03 -0.69 7.44
C ASP A 60 12.57 -0.63 8.91
N GLY A 61 11.36 -1.11 9.21
CA GLY A 61 10.79 -1.16 10.55
C GLY A 61 10.08 0.11 11.01
N PHE A 62 9.99 1.14 10.17
CA PHE A 62 9.12 2.29 10.45
C PHE A 62 7.67 1.85 10.45
N SER A 63 6.92 2.36 11.41
CA SER A 63 5.57 1.91 11.63
C SER A 63 4.67 3.02 12.14
N SER A 64 3.48 3.10 11.56
CA SER A 64 2.54 4.20 11.77
C SER A 64 1.10 3.70 11.85
N LEU A 65 0.27 4.44 12.59
CA LEU A 65 -1.17 4.29 12.63
C LEU A 65 -1.80 5.23 11.60
N LEU A 66 -2.66 4.68 10.74
CA LEU A 66 -3.40 5.42 9.72
C LEU A 66 -4.87 5.47 10.13
N THR A 67 -5.40 6.69 10.31
CA THR A 67 -6.82 6.92 10.58
C THR A 67 -7.46 7.64 9.40
N PHE A 68 -8.32 6.91 8.68
CA PHE A 68 -9.01 7.41 7.50
C PHE A 68 -10.38 8.01 7.86
N LYS A 69 -10.68 9.18 7.33
CA LYS A 69 -12.00 9.83 7.47
C LYS A 69 -12.83 9.66 6.20
N PRO A 70 -14.17 9.52 6.29
CA PRO A 70 -15.05 9.32 5.11
C PRO A 70 -14.97 10.44 4.06
N ASN A 71 -14.51 11.64 4.45
CA ASN A 71 -14.35 12.79 3.54
C ASN A 71 -13.06 12.74 2.70
N GLY A 72 -12.32 11.63 2.70
CA GLY A 72 -11.09 11.48 1.93
C GLY A 72 -9.84 12.06 2.59
N THR A 73 -9.91 12.54 3.84
CA THR A 73 -8.74 12.96 4.62
C THR A 73 -8.24 11.82 5.51
N LEU A 74 -6.95 11.86 5.89
CA LEU A 74 -6.39 10.92 6.86
C LEU A 74 -5.37 11.58 7.78
N ILE A 75 -5.06 10.88 8.87
CA ILE A 75 -3.95 11.17 9.77
C ILE A 75 -3.04 9.94 9.79
N GLU A 76 -1.75 10.15 9.56
CA GLU A 76 -0.70 9.15 9.77
C GLU A 76 0.09 9.54 11.02
N GLN A 77 0.05 8.71 12.05
CA GLN A 77 0.73 8.94 13.32
C GLN A 77 1.86 7.93 13.50
N ASP A 78 3.07 8.39 13.77
CA ASP A 78 4.19 7.53 14.12
C ASP A 78 3.86 6.75 15.41
N MET A 79 4.15 5.44 15.46
CA MET A 79 3.76 4.64 16.62
C MET A 79 4.69 4.79 17.84
N PHE A 80 5.85 5.43 17.68
CA PHE A 80 6.85 5.59 18.73
C PHE A 80 7.12 7.05 19.12
N SER A 81 6.35 7.99 18.57
CA SER A 81 6.47 9.42 18.84
C SER A 81 5.15 10.16 18.62
N ASP A 82 5.07 11.41 19.05
CA ASP A 82 3.88 12.25 18.86
C ASP A 82 3.78 12.88 17.46
N LYS A 83 4.63 12.46 16.52
CA LYS A 83 4.63 12.99 15.16
C LYS A 83 3.40 12.49 14.40
N ALA A 84 2.64 13.44 13.87
CA ALA A 84 1.49 13.17 13.02
C ALA A 84 1.59 13.95 11.72
N LEU A 85 1.19 13.32 10.63
CA LEU A 85 1.10 13.90 9.31
C LEU A 85 -0.33 13.82 8.81
N HIS A 86 -0.72 14.83 8.01
CA HIS A 86 -2.05 14.90 7.42
C HIS A 86 -1.98 14.59 5.94
N GLY A 87 -3.01 13.90 5.45
CA GLY A 87 -3.03 13.43 4.08
C GLY A 87 -4.43 13.28 3.49
N LEU A 88 -4.41 12.79 2.27
CA LEU A 88 -5.60 12.47 1.48
C LEU A 88 -5.55 11.01 1.06
N TRP A 89 -6.72 10.39 0.95
CA TRP A 89 -6.86 9.04 0.45
C TRP A 89 -8.03 8.93 -0.52
N LYS A 90 -7.95 7.92 -1.39
CA LYS A 90 -9.05 7.51 -2.25
C LYS A 90 -8.87 6.06 -2.67
N VAL A 91 -9.98 5.39 -2.94
CA VAL A 91 -9.97 4.10 -3.62
C VAL A 91 -10.27 4.33 -5.10
N MET A 92 -9.40 3.83 -5.99
CA MET A 92 -9.64 3.83 -7.43
C MET A 92 -9.37 2.43 -7.99
N ASP A 93 -10.33 1.86 -8.71
CA ASP A 93 -10.27 0.52 -9.30
C ASP A 93 -9.89 -0.60 -8.31
N GLY A 94 -10.27 -0.43 -7.04
CA GLY A 94 -9.96 -1.40 -5.97
C GLY A 94 -8.59 -1.26 -5.33
N PHE A 95 -7.80 -0.24 -5.69
CA PHE A 95 -6.54 0.11 -5.04
C PHE A 95 -6.75 1.28 -4.09
N LEU A 96 -6.15 1.20 -2.90
CA LEU A 96 -6.12 2.33 -1.98
C LEU A 96 -4.89 3.19 -2.28
N PHE A 97 -5.14 4.45 -2.59
CA PHE A 97 -4.13 5.48 -2.78
C PHE A 97 -4.13 6.39 -1.58
N VAL A 98 -2.95 6.65 -1.04
CA VAL A 98 -2.73 7.56 0.09
C VAL A 98 -1.65 8.54 -0.29
N LYS A 99 -1.81 9.80 0.11
CA LYS A 99 -0.82 10.86 -0.05
C LYS A 99 -0.72 11.65 1.25
N VAL A 100 0.50 11.81 1.75
CA VAL A 100 0.82 12.51 2.99
C VAL A 100 1.91 13.54 2.71
N ILE A 101 1.83 14.70 3.36
CA ILE A 101 2.81 15.79 3.21
C ILE A 101 3.63 15.88 4.48
N SER A 102 4.96 15.80 4.35
CA SER A 102 5.94 15.92 5.44
C SER A 102 6.98 16.97 5.06
N GLY A 103 6.75 18.22 5.45
CA GLY A 103 7.58 19.35 5.03
C GLY A 103 7.61 19.48 3.50
N GLU A 104 8.78 19.31 2.90
CA GLU A 104 8.98 19.35 1.44
C GLU A 104 8.76 18.00 0.75
N PHE A 105 8.54 16.93 1.52
CA PHE A 105 8.36 15.58 0.98
C PHE A 105 6.87 15.25 0.81
N ILE A 106 6.56 14.71 -0.36
CA ILE A 106 5.29 14.07 -0.65
C ILE A 106 5.52 12.56 -0.56
N VAL A 107 4.85 11.92 0.38
CA VAL A 107 4.88 10.46 0.55
C VAL A 107 3.57 9.89 0.03
N GLU A 108 3.65 8.92 -0.86
CA GLU A 108 2.48 8.28 -1.48
C GLU A 108 2.52 6.77 -1.26
N TYR A 109 1.37 6.19 -0.90
CA TYR A 109 1.20 4.74 -0.81
C TYR A 109 0.21 4.26 -1.86
N GLN A 110 0.59 3.19 -2.56
CA GLN A 110 -0.31 2.47 -3.47
C GLN A 110 -0.50 1.04 -2.95
N ILE A 111 -1.71 0.71 -2.52
CA ILE A 111 -1.99 -0.46 -1.68
C ILE A 111 -2.96 -1.42 -2.39
N VAL A 112 -2.62 -2.71 -2.35
CA VAL A 112 -3.40 -3.82 -2.90
C VAL A 112 -3.90 -4.71 -1.77
N GLY A 113 -5.21 -4.97 -1.77
CA GLY A 113 -5.84 -5.86 -0.81
C GLY A 113 -5.40 -7.31 -0.98
N HIS A 114 -5.25 -8.02 0.12
CA HIS A 114 -5.02 -9.46 0.15
C HIS A 114 -6.33 -10.18 0.48
N ARG A 115 -6.60 -11.31 -0.19
CA ARG A 115 -7.86 -12.05 -0.05
C ARG A 115 -7.89 -12.96 1.18
N ALA A 116 -6.79 -13.65 1.47
CA ALA A 116 -6.78 -14.70 2.49
C ALA A 116 -6.53 -14.19 3.91
N ASN A 117 -6.03 -12.97 4.08
CA ASN A 117 -5.76 -12.38 5.39
C ASN A 117 -5.90 -10.86 5.33
N ASN A 118 -5.94 -10.24 6.51
CA ASN A 118 -6.05 -8.80 6.69
C ASN A 118 -4.69 -8.08 6.57
N VAL A 119 -3.72 -8.66 5.88
CA VAL A 119 -2.38 -8.08 5.68
C VAL A 119 -2.18 -7.78 4.20
N HIS A 120 -2.25 -6.51 3.88
CA HIS A 120 -2.18 -5.95 2.54
C HIS A 120 -0.75 -5.55 2.18
N GLY A 121 -0.45 -5.48 0.90
CA GLY A 121 0.86 -5.04 0.39
C GLY A 121 0.74 -3.71 -0.33
N GLY A 122 1.74 -2.84 -0.18
CA GLY A 122 1.78 -1.59 -0.92
C GLY A 122 3.19 -1.09 -1.15
N VAL A 123 3.31 -0.21 -2.15
CA VAL A 123 4.56 0.47 -2.49
C VAL A 123 4.49 1.90 -1.97
N GLU A 124 5.57 2.32 -1.33
CA GLU A 124 5.79 3.70 -0.92
C GLU A 124 6.60 4.44 -1.98
N TYR A 125 6.17 5.66 -2.29
CA TYR A 125 6.87 6.59 -3.14
C TYR A 125 7.17 7.86 -2.36
N ILE A 126 8.36 8.42 -2.53
CA ILE A 126 8.74 9.73 -1.99
C ILE A 126 9.07 10.63 -3.17
N ASN A 127 8.34 11.74 -3.28
CA ASN A 127 8.48 12.70 -4.38
C ASN A 127 8.39 12.02 -5.77
N GLY A 128 7.48 11.05 -5.90
CA GLY A 128 7.23 10.31 -7.14
C GLY A 128 8.25 9.21 -7.46
N ARG A 129 9.24 8.96 -6.60
CA ARG A 129 10.22 7.87 -6.76
C ARG A 129 9.91 6.73 -5.82
N VAL A 130 10.11 5.50 -6.28
CA VAL A 130 9.98 4.30 -5.44
C VAL A 130 10.93 4.40 -4.24
N SER A 131 10.38 4.21 -3.05
CA SER A 131 11.11 4.27 -1.77
C SER A 131 11.25 2.86 -1.18
N THR A 132 10.14 2.26 -0.73
CA THR A 132 10.17 1.00 0.01
C THR A 132 8.87 0.23 -0.15
N TYR A 133 8.88 -1.03 0.29
CA TYR A 133 7.68 -1.86 0.37
C TYR A 133 7.11 -1.80 1.78
N SER A 134 5.79 -1.73 1.88
CA SER A 134 5.07 -1.70 3.16
C SER A 134 3.98 -2.77 3.23
N LYS A 135 3.79 -3.28 4.44
CA LYS A 135 2.63 -4.07 4.83
C LYS A 135 1.62 -3.18 5.55
N PHE A 136 0.35 -3.43 5.29
CA PHE A 136 -0.75 -2.70 5.93
C PHE A 136 -1.76 -3.68 6.52
N ALA A 137 -2.32 -3.38 7.68
CA ALA A 137 -3.36 -4.22 8.26
C ALA A 137 -4.42 -3.39 8.97
N GLN A 138 -5.69 -3.74 8.81
CA GLN A 138 -6.76 -3.10 9.57
C GLN A 138 -6.71 -3.56 11.02
N LEU A 139 -6.88 -2.64 11.97
CA LEU A 139 -7.12 -3.01 13.36
C LEU A 139 -8.54 -3.53 13.50
N ALA A 140 -8.71 -4.64 14.21
CA ALA A 140 -10.04 -5.10 14.58
C ALA A 140 -10.74 -4.00 15.40
N SER A 141 -12.01 -3.74 15.09
CA SER A 141 -12.86 -2.96 16.00
C SER A 141 -12.94 -3.66 17.35
N LYS A 142 -12.94 -2.88 18.43
CA LYS A 142 -13.51 -3.37 19.70
C LYS A 142 -15.01 -3.56 19.47
N GLU A 143 -15.47 -4.80 19.59
CA GLU A 143 -16.89 -5.11 19.77
C GLU A 143 -17.40 -4.52 21.10
#